data_AF-A0A2V8UMB4-F1
#
_entry.id   AF-A0A2V8UMB4-F1
#
_cell.length_a   1.000
_cell.length_b   1.000
_cell.length_c   1.000
_cell.angle_alpha   90.00
_cell.angle_beta   90.00
_cell.angle_gamma   90.00
#
_symmetry.space_group_name_H-M   'P 1'
#
loop_
_entity.id
_entity.type
_entity.pdbx_description
1 polymer ?
#
loop_
_entity_poly.entity_id
_entity_poly.type
_entity_poly.pdbx_seq_one_letter_code
_entity_poly.pdbx_strand_id
1 'polypeptide(L)' 'MRAQKPWIVPIPGTTKLHRLQENIAAASIELSEGDLREIESATSGITVQGPVTAKAHNE' A
#
# COMPACT_ATOMS: atom_id res chain seq x y z
N MET A 1 -0.08 -5.86 -11.42
CA MET A 1 0.07 -6.46 -10.08
C MET A 1 -0.13 -7.98 -10.14
N ARG A 2 0.93 -8.78 -9.99
CA ARG A 2 0.81 -10.22 -9.68
C ARG A 2 1.84 -10.57 -8.60
N ALA A 3 1.52 -10.28 -7.34
CA ALA A 3 2.26 -10.75 -6.15
C ALA A 3 1.50 -10.43 -4.84
N GLN A 4 0.16 -10.41 -4.88
CA GLN A 4 -0.65 -10.49 -3.67
C GLN A 4 -1.53 -11.72 -3.82
N LYS A 5 -1.69 -12.50 -2.75
CA LYS A 5 -2.64 -13.62 -2.75
C LYS A 5 -4.00 -13.10 -3.25
N PRO A 6 -4.78 -13.86 -4.02
CA PRO A 6 -5.98 -13.37 -4.70
C PRO A 6 -7.07 -12.80 -3.76
N TRP A 7 -6.95 -13.00 -2.46
CA TRP A 7 -7.85 -12.48 -1.42
C TRP A 7 -7.34 -11.22 -0.70
N ILE A 8 -6.19 -10.66 -1.09
CA ILE A 8 -5.67 -9.43 -0.48
C ILE A 8 -6.22 -8.24 -1.27
N VAL A 9 -6.91 -7.35 -0.56
CA VAL A 9 -7.44 -6.09 -1.10
C VAL A 9 -6.80 -4.96 -0.30
N PRO A 10 -6.05 -4.03 -0.93
CA PRO A 10 -5.49 -2.88 -0.22
C PRO A 10 -6.62 -1.92 0.16
N ILE A 11 -6.57 -1.39 1.39
CA ILE A 11 -7.51 -0.37 1.88
C ILE A 11 -6.74 0.93 2.14
N PRO A 12 -6.39 1.71 1.10
CA PRO A 12 -5.66 2.94 1.29
C PRO A 12 -6.56 4.04 1.86
N GLY A 13 -6.24 4.52 3.07
CA GLY A 13 -6.88 5.68 3.67
C GLY A 13 -6.15 6.98 3.34
N THR A 14 -6.88 8.05 2.99
CA THR A 14 -6.31 9.39 2.84
C THR A 14 -7.36 10.48 3.11
N THR A 15 -6.93 11.62 3.62
CA THR A 15 -7.77 12.82 3.82
C THR A 15 -7.65 13.83 2.68
N LYS A 16 -6.73 13.62 1.73
CA LYS A 16 -6.43 14.55 0.63
C LYS A 16 -7.05 14.05 -0.67
N LEU A 17 -7.85 14.90 -1.32
CA LEU A 17 -8.56 14.54 -2.56
C LEU A 17 -7.64 14.11 -3.71
N HIS A 18 -6.51 14.81 -3.93
CA HIS A 18 -5.56 14.42 -4.99
C HIS A 18 -4.96 13.03 -4.74
N ARG A 19 -4.74 12.64 -3.48
CA ARG A 19 -4.25 11.29 -3.14
C ARG A 19 -5.30 10.22 -3.39
N LEU A 20 -6.58 10.53 -3.21
CA LEU A 20 -7.65 9.63 -3.60
C LEU A 20 -7.63 9.37 -5.12
N GLN A 21 -7.45 10.43 -5.92
CA GLN A 21 -7.36 10.32 -7.38
C GLN A 21 -6.16 9.46 -7.81
N GLU A 22 -5.00 9.68 -7.21
CA GLU A 22 -3.80 8.86 -7.44
C GLU A 22 -4.03 7.38 -7.06
N ASN A 23 -4.62 7.11 -5.88
CA ASN A 23 -4.88 5.75 -5.41
C ASN A 23 -5.85 5.00 -6.33
N ILE A 24 -6.87 5.68 -6.87
CA ILE A 24 -7.82 5.10 -7.83
C ILE A 24 -7.10 4.79 -9.15
N ALA A 25 -6.31 5.75 -9.67
CA ALA A 25 -5.56 5.58 -10.91
C ALA A 25 -4.55 4.42 -10.84
N ALA A 26 -3.98 4.16 -9.66
CA ALA A 26 -3.02 3.08 -9.44
C ALA A 26 -3.56 1.68 -9.80
N ALA A 27 -4.88 1.47 -9.74
CA ALA A 27 -5.50 0.20 -10.13
C ALA A 27 -5.33 -0.12 -11.63
N SER A 28 -5.06 0.89 -12.46
CA SER A 28 -4.84 0.74 -13.90
C SER A 28 -3.36 0.53 -14.27
N ILE A 29 -2.45 0.53 -13.29
CA ILE A 29 -1.03 0.36 -13.54
C ILE A 29 -0.69 -1.12 -13.67
N GLU A 30 -0.16 -1.49 -14.83
CA GLU A 30 0.44 -2.80 -15.07
C GLU A 30 1.93 -2.75 -14.74
N LEU A 31 2.39 -3.74 -13.98
CA LEU A 31 3.80 -3.92 -13.62
C LEU A 31 4.26 -5.23 -14.24
N SER A 32 5.42 -5.20 -14.90
CA SER A 32 6.06 -6.38 -15.43
C SER A 32 6.64 -7.24 -14.30
N GLU A 33 7.03 -8.47 -14.61
CA GLU A 33 7.71 -9.33 -13.64
C GLU A 33 9.06 -8.76 -13.20
N GLY A 34 9.74 -8.01 -14.07
CA GLY A 34 11.00 -7.32 -13.74
C GLY A 34 10.78 -6.23 -12.69
N ASP A 35 9.76 -5.38 -12.90
CA ASP A 35 9.42 -4.30 -11.98
C ASP A 35 9.07 -4.84 -10.58
N LEU A 36 8.31 -5.94 -10.53
CA LEU A 36 7.95 -6.58 -9.26
C LEU A 36 9.17 -7.12 -8.51
N ARG A 37 10.10 -7.78 -9.22
CA ARG A 37 11.35 -8.28 -8.61
C ARG A 37 12.22 -7.16 -8.08
N GLU A 38 12.30 -6.04 -8.78
CA GLU A 38 13.05 -4.87 -8.34
C GLU A 38 12.45 -4.29 -7.05
N ILE A 39 11.12 -4.12 -7.01
CA ILE A 39 10.40 -3.63 -5.82
C ILE A 39 10.59 -4.58 -4.63
N GLU A 40 10.46 -5.89 -4.82
CA GLU A 40 10.68 -6.89 -3.77
C GLU A 40 12.11 -6.85 -3.24
N SER A 41 13.10 -6.80 -4.13
CA SER A 41 14.51 -6.70 -3.74
C SER A 41 14.77 -5.44 -2.90
N ALA A 42 14.24 -4.30 -3.34
CA ALA A 42 14.41 -3.01 -2.66
C ALA A 42 13.70 -2.95 -1.29
N THR A 43 12.59 -3.66 -1.12
CA THR A 43 11.76 -3.61 0.10
C THR A 43 12.03 -4.75 1.10
N SER A 44 12.76 -5.78 0.69
CA SER A 44 13.07 -6.98 1.49
C SER A 44 13.67 -6.72 2.87
N GLY A 45 14.38 -5.59 3.05
CA GLY A 45 15.01 -5.20 4.31
C GLY A 45 14.14 -4.34 5.23
N ILE A 46 12.91 -4.00 4.84
CA ILE A 46 12.05 -3.09 5.61
C ILE A 46 11.33 -3.88 6.71
N THR A 47 11.73 -3.66 7.96
CA THR A 47 11.01 -4.18 9.12
C THR A 47 9.71 -3.40 9.33
N VAL A 48 8.57 -4.06 9.14
CA VAL A 48 7.24 -3.49 9.43
C VAL A 48 7.05 -3.40 10.95
N GLN A 49 6.83 -2.19 11.47
CA GLN A 49 6.53 -1.93 12.88
C GLN A 49 5.01 -1.76 13.08
N GLY A 50 4.47 -2.24 14.21
CA GLY A 50 3.12 -1.91 14.72
C GLY A 50 3.17 -1.76 16.24
N PRO A 51 2.19 -1.16 16.96
CA PRO A 51 0.86 -0.63 16.58
C PRO A 51 0.73 0.91 16.74
N VAL A 52 -0.36 1.51 16.23
CA VAL A 52 -0.78 2.91 16.54
C VAL A 52 -1.91 2.86 17.56
N THR A 53 -1.58 2.95 18.85
CA THR A 53 -2.59 3.13 19.89
C THR A 53 -3.15 4.54 19.76
N ALA A 54 -4.39 4.69 19.27
CA ALA A 54 -5.10 5.95 19.34
C ALA A 54 -5.24 6.32 20.84
N LYS A 55 -4.66 7.46 21.24
CA LYS A 55 -5.01 8.06 22.52
C LYS A 55 -6.53 8.22 22.56
N ALA A 56 -7.16 7.70 23.60
CA ALA A 56 -8.53 8.04 23.95
C ALA A 56 -8.60 9.56 24.13
N HIS A 57 -9.18 10.26 23.16
CA HIS A 57 -9.65 11.62 23.34
C HIS A 57 -11.04 11.48 23.96
N ASN A 58 -11.07 11.42 25.29
CA ASN A 58 -12.30 11.53 26.07
C ASN A 58 -12.62 13.01 26.24
N GLU A 59 -13.82 13.40 25.82
CA GLU A 59 -14.46 14.68 26.16
C GLU A 59 -14.72 14.79 27.67
#